data_AF-A0A661ZMC2-F1
#
_entry.id   AF-A0A661ZMC2-F1
#
_cell.length_a   1.000
_cell.length_b   1.000
_cell.length_c   1.000
_cell.angle_alpha   90.00
_cell.angle_beta   90.00
_cell.angle_gamma   90.00
#
_symmetry.space_group_name_H-M   'P 1'
#
loop_
_entity.id
_entity.type
_entity.pdbx_description
1 polymer ?
#
loop_
_entity_poly.entity_id
_entity_poly.type
_entity_poly.pdbx_seq_one_letter_code
_entity_poly.pdbx_strand_id
1 'polypeptide(L)'
;MKVHFRLYANSKSDYKSTLFDLISGDKETKQTKGFAYVLSQNKSFLLKFLEIGEIKEKIYKTTGCRLNKKSISSIEINAEKITTTKKRADIVIKVNRNDKPYFALIIEAKSVKSSNKNVNNIVNQISNYLKHGEIEDLDNYKKIGVLLTKYKHNVPDIVCIDWNYIINFILGFCKKNDDKLINQYLHFIINIDKGMKYYEKEVLSIPASKSTTYVEKFHIYECPNNKNYSYKKPLFVTFRKKGGVMEYLYKIEDIIVFNPSINDELIAFKNSTISTDIKNNILNYIDDLGLNNIVCDEKRFYALSESDIIELMHRPIPKGHLQKHTYYSLRDILTEKKLTPVSQK
;
A
#
# COMPACT_ATOMS: atom_id res chain seq x y z
N MET A 1 -28.82 1.14 -10.89
CA MET A 1 -27.60 1.91 -10.56
C MET A 1 -26.96 2.53 -11.80
N LYS A 2 -27.00 3.85 -11.90
CA LYS A 2 -26.22 4.66 -12.88
C LYS A 2 -24.84 5.02 -12.30
N VAL A 3 -23.79 5.05 -13.12
CA VAL A 3 -22.44 5.47 -12.70
C VAL A 3 -21.99 6.64 -13.58
N HIS A 4 -21.54 7.72 -12.96
CA HIS A 4 -21.10 8.94 -13.63
C HIS A 4 -19.61 9.19 -13.30
N PHE A 5 -18.83 9.63 -14.28
CA PHE A 5 -17.44 10.05 -14.09
C PHE A 5 -17.30 11.53 -14.44
N ARG A 6 -16.59 12.29 -13.62
CA ARG A 6 -16.24 13.70 -13.87
C ARG A 6 -14.76 13.93 -13.58
N LEU A 7 -14.11 14.78 -14.37
CA LEU A 7 -12.71 15.21 -14.15
C LEU A 7 -12.68 16.73 -13.99
N TYR A 8 -11.95 17.24 -13.00
CA TYR A 8 -11.83 18.67 -12.68
C TYR A 8 -13.17 19.37 -12.39
N ALA A 9 -14.10 18.68 -11.73
CA ALA A 9 -15.37 19.29 -11.36
C ALA A 9 -15.16 20.40 -10.31
N ASN A 10 -15.82 21.55 -10.51
CA ASN A 10 -16.00 22.60 -9.49
C ASN A 10 -17.51 22.87 -9.32
N SER A 11 -17.92 23.71 -8.36
CA SER A 11 -19.35 23.99 -8.12
C SER A 11 -20.03 24.86 -9.20
N LYS A 12 -19.31 25.32 -10.24
CA LYS A 12 -19.79 26.31 -11.22
C LYS A 12 -19.61 25.92 -12.70
N SER A 13 -18.93 24.82 -13.04
CA SER A 13 -18.65 24.39 -14.41
C SER A 13 -18.21 22.92 -14.50
N ASP A 14 -18.76 22.18 -15.47
CA ASP A 14 -18.26 20.85 -15.87
C ASP A 14 -17.21 21.02 -16.98
N TYR A 15 -15.94 20.67 -16.71
CA TYR A 15 -14.89 20.65 -17.75
C TYR A 15 -14.94 19.33 -18.53
N LYS A 16 -15.15 19.40 -19.86
CA LYS A 16 -14.99 18.23 -20.74
C LYS A 16 -13.50 17.94 -20.90
N SER A 17 -13.02 16.91 -20.19
CA SER A 17 -11.65 16.42 -20.33
C SER A 17 -11.59 15.19 -21.23
N THR A 18 -10.50 15.05 -21.99
CA THR A 18 -10.28 13.95 -22.94
C THR A 18 -9.43 12.84 -22.32
N LEU A 19 -9.42 11.64 -22.92
CA LEU A 19 -8.51 10.55 -22.54
C LEU A 19 -7.03 10.99 -22.54
N PHE A 20 -6.69 12.03 -23.31
CA PHE A 20 -5.33 12.59 -23.37
C PHE A 20 -4.89 13.30 -22.08
N ASP A 21 -5.83 13.80 -21.28
CA ASP A 21 -5.57 14.44 -19.97
C ASP A 21 -5.18 13.43 -18.86
N LEU A 22 -5.37 12.13 -19.13
CA LEU A 22 -4.92 11.02 -18.29
C LEU A 22 -3.47 10.59 -18.59
N ILE A 23 -2.89 11.02 -19.72
CA ILE A 23 -1.63 10.46 -20.24
C ILE A 23 -0.46 11.46 -20.43
N SER A 24 -0.63 12.79 -20.28
CA SER A 24 0.50 13.76 -20.22
C SER A 24 0.75 14.32 -18.81
N GLY A 25 2.01 14.43 -18.37
CA GLY A 25 2.40 15.04 -17.06
C GLY A 25 2.69 14.06 -15.89
N ASP A 26 2.75 14.60 -14.67
CA ASP A 26 3.24 13.99 -13.40
C ASP A 26 2.62 12.61 -13.07
N LYS A 27 3.42 11.70 -12.48
CA LYS A 27 3.06 10.28 -12.26
C LYS A 27 2.02 10.08 -11.15
N GLU A 28 2.00 10.93 -10.13
CA GLU A 28 1.06 10.81 -8.98
C GLU A 28 -0.38 11.10 -9.41
N THR A 29 -0.61 12.27 -10.00
CA THR A 29 -1.92 12.72 -10.51
C THR A 29 -2.51 11.77 -11.56
N LYS A 30 -1.68 11.04 -12.32
CA LYS A 30 -2.16 10.04 -13.30
C LYS A 30 -2.63 8.75 -12.65
N GLN A 31 -2.00 8.31 -11.56
CA GLN A 31 -2.42 7.13 -10.81
C GLN A 31 -3.82 7.35 -10.24
N THR A 32 -4.05 8.50 -9.62
CA THR A 32 -5.33 8.81 -8.97
C THR A 32 -6.47 8.97 -9.96
N LYS A 33 -6.27 9.74 -11.04
CA LYS A 33 -7.26 9.90 -12.11
C LYS A 33 -7.55 8.58 -12.84
N GLY A 34 -6.50 7.80 -13.14
CA GLY A 34 -6.65 6.48 -13.75
C GLY A 34 -7.46 5.53 -12.87
N PHE A 35 -7.24 5.56 -11.55
CA PHE A 35 -8.01 4.75 -10.60
C PHE A 35 -9.49 5.14 -10.61
N ALA A 36 -9.78 6.44 -10.51
CA ALA A 36 -11.14 6.96 -10.53
C ALA A 36 -11.85 6.60 -11.83
N TYR A 37 -11.15 6.71 -12.97
CA TYR A 37 -11.71 6.32 -14.26
C TYR A 37 -12.05 4.82 -14.29
N VAL A 38 -11.15 3.95 -13.85
CA VAL A 38 -11.39 2.50 -13.81
C VAL A 38 -12.57 2.12 -12.90
N LEU A 39 -12.66 2.74 -11.72
CA LEU A 39 -13.81 2.59 -10.83
C LEU A 39 -15.12 2.99 -11.52
N SER A 40 -15.09 3.99 -12.40
CA SER A 40 -16.30 4.43 -13.12
C SER A 40 -16.75 3.50 -14.25
N GLN A 41 -15.81 2.81 -14.89
CA GLN A 41 -16.09 1.99 -16.07
C GLN A 41 -16.59 0.59 -15.71
N ASN A 42 -16.22 0.05 -14.54
CA ASN A 42 -16.63 -1.30 -14.13
C ASN A 42 -17.40 -1.29 -12.80
N LYS A 43 -18.72 -1.51 -12.89
CA LYS A 43 -19.63 -1.55 -11.72
C LYS A 43 -19.28 -2.66 -10.73
N SER A 44 -18.90 -3.85 -11.21
CA SER A 44 -18.54 -4.98 -10.35
C SER A 44 -17.27 -4.67 -9.55
N PHE A 45 -16.28 -4.08 -10.23
CA PHE A 45 -15.03 -3.63 -9.62
C PHE A 45 -15.27 -2.56 -8.55
N LEU A 46 -16.04 -1.52 -8.88
CA LEU A 46 -16.44 -0.48 -7.93
C LEU A 46 -17.17 -1.03 -6.70
N LEU A 47 -18.14 -1.92 -6.90
CA LEU A 47 -18.90 -2.49 -5.78
C LEU A 47 -18.00 -3.36 -4.90
N LYS A 48 -17.04 -4.09 -5.47
CA LYS A 48 -16.04 -4.84 -4.68
C LYS A 48 -15.06 -3.90 -3.97
N PHE A 49 -14.69 -2.78 -4.57
CA PHE A 49 -13.86 -1.76 -3.92
C PHE A 49 -14.55 -1.20 -2.66
N LEU A 50 -15.86 -0.92 -2.74
CA LEU A 50 -16.65 -0.49 -1.57
C LEU A 50 -16.81 -1.59 -0.50
N GLU A 51 -16.52 -2.85 -0.84
CA GLU A 51 -16.57 -3.99 0.08
C GLU A 51 -15.21 -4.34 0.72
N ILE A 52 -14.14 -3.60 0.38
CA ILE A 52 -12.86 -3.68 1.09
C ILE A 52 -13.12 -3.49 2.59
N GLY A 53 -12.57 -4.39 3.42
CA GLY A 53 -12.94 -4.51 4.83
C GLY A 53 -12.96 -3.17 5.58
N GLU A 54 -11.91 -2.37 5.45
CA GLU A 54 -11.78 -1.08 6.14
C GLU A 54 -12.78 -0.03 5.64
N ILE A 55 -13.03 0.02 4.33
CA ILE A 55 -14.03 0.90 3.73
C ILE A 55 -15.43 0.48 4.19
N LYS A 56 -15.73 -0.82 4.09
CA LYS A 56 -17.03 -1.41 4.45
C LYS A 56 -17.36 -1.16 5.91
N GLU A 57 -16.41 -1.37 6.81
CA GLU A 57 -16.58 -1.11 8.24
C GLU A 57 -16.77 0.37 8.52
N LYS A 58 -16.03 1.27 7.85
CA LYS A 58 -16.23 2.71 8.03
C LYS A 58 -17.58 3.18 7.49
N ILE A 59 -18.04 2.66 6.35
CA ILE A 59 -19.40 2.94 5.84
C ILE A 59 -20.44 2.52 6.87
N TYR A 60 -20.32 1.33 7.47
CA TYR A 60 -21.24 0.87 8.49
C TYR A 60 -21.24 1.80 9.72
N LYS A 61 -20.05 2.12 10.26
CA LYS A 61 -19.91 3.01 11.43
C LYS A 61 -20.47 4.41 11.16
N THR A 62 -20.25 4.96 9.97
CA THR A 62 -20.66 6.33 9.63
C THR A 62 -22.14 6.44 9.24
N THR A 63 -22.71 5.39 8.63
CA THR A 63 -24.10 5.44 8.14
C THR A 63 -25.10 4.65 8.99
N GLY A 64 -24.63 3.81 9.92
CA GLY A 64 -25.45 2.90 10.72
C GLY A 64 -26.05 1.72 9.94
N CYS A 65 -25.70 1.55 8.66
CA CYS A 65 -26.30 0.55 7.78
C CYS A 65 -25.22 -0.19 6.97
N ARG A 66 -25.40 -1.50 6.79
CA ARG A 66 -24.57 -2.26 5.84
C ARG A 66 -24.92 -1.85 4.41
N LEU A 67 -23.90 -1.80 3.55
CA LEU A 67 -24.08 -1.43 2.15
C LEU A 67 -24.99 -2.43 1.42
N ASN A 68 -26.20 -2.00 1.04
CA ASN A 68 -27.12 -2.79 0.23
C ASN A 68 -27.08 -2.33 -1.23
N LYS A 69 -26.40 -3.11 -2.07
CA LYS A 69 -26.21 -2.87 -3.52
C LYS A 69 -27.52 -2.60 -4.27
N LYS A 70 -28.63 -3.26 -3.91
CA LYS A 70 -29.93 -3.10 -4.58
C LYS A 70 -30.56 -1.73 -4.34
N SER A 71 -30.23 -1.08 -3.22
CA SER A 71 -30.75 0.25 -2.87
C SER A 71 -29.95 1.40 -3.47
N ILE A 72 -28.83 1.11 -4.15
CA ILE A 72 -27.99 2.14 -4.76
C ILE A 72 -28.61 2.60 -6.09
N SER A 73 -29.10 3.83 -6.07
CA SER A 73 -29.71 4.51 -7.22
C SER A 73 -28.66 5.00 -8.22
N SER A 74 -27.64 5.71 -7.74
CA SER A 74 -26.53 6.21 -8.54
C SER A 74 -25.22 6.30 -7.75
N ILE A 75 -24.10 6.23 -8.47
CA ILE A 75 -22.77 6.55 -7.98
C ILE A 75 -22.15 7.60 -8.91
N GLU A 76 -21.60 8.67 -8.35
CA GLU A 76 -20.84 9.66 -9.10
C GLU A 76 -19.39 9.66 -8.60
N ILE A 77 -18.45 9.56 -9.53
CA ILE A 77 -17.02 9.53 -9.27
C ILE A 77 -16.41 10.78 -9.88
N ASN A 78 -15.84 11.64 -9.04
CA ASN A 78 -15.13 12.84 -9.45
C ASN A 78 -13.64 12.61 -9.22
N ALA A 79 -12.81 12.88 -10.22
CA ALA A 79 -11.36 12.97 -10.07
C ALA A 79 -10.94 14.45 -10.06
N GLU A 80 -9.95 14.79 -9.23
CA GLU A 80 -9.44 16.16 -9.07
C GLU A 80 -10.55 17.18 -8.74
N LYS A 81 -11.42 16.84 -7.78
CA LYS A 81 -12.54 17.72 -7.38
C LYS A 81 -11.96 18.97 -6.72
N ILE A 82 -12.27 20.14 -7.29
CA ILE A 82 -11.82 21.43 -6.75
C ILE A 82 -12.71 21.80 -5.57
N THR A 83 -12.09 22.15 -4.45
CA THR A 83 -12.76 22.58 -3.22
C THR A 83 -12.95 24.09 -3.19
N THR A 84 -13.77 24.58 -2.25
CA THR A 84 -14.03 26.01 -2.06
C THR A 84 -12.73 26.79 -1.76
N THR A 85 -11.78 26.16 -1.05
CA THR A 85 -10.46 26.75 -0.78
C THR A 85 -9.45 26.60 -1.93
N LYS A 86 -9.92 26.23 -3.14
CA LYS A 86 -9.12 25.98 -4.35
C LYS A 86 -8.09 24.86 -4.20
N LYS A 87 -8.23 23.98 -3.20
CA LYS A 87 -7.49 22.72 -3.13
C LYS A 87 -8.16 21.69 -4.04
N ARG A 88 -7.47 20.57 -4.28
CA ARG A 88 -7.99 19.47 -5.11
C ARG A 88 -8.02 18.19 -4.29
N ALA A 89 -9.19 17.59 -4.18
CA ALA A 89 -9.34 16.23 -3.68
C ALA A 89 -9.14 15.25 -4.85
N ASP A 90 -8.28 14.25 -4.67
CA ASP A 90 -7.87 13.37 -5.77
C ASP A 90 -9.03 12.57 -6.34
N ILE A 91 -9.83 11.93 -5.48
CA ILE A 91 -11.03 11.17 -5.90
C ILE A 91 -12.17 11.40 -4.91
N VAL A 92 -13.37 11.69 -5.40
CA VAL A 92 -14.60 11.77 -4.60
C VAL A 92 -15.65 10.83 -5.19
N ILE A 93 -16.11 9.86 -4.40
CA ILE A 93 -17.15 8.89 -4.78
C ILE A 93 -18.42 9.22 -3.99
N LYS A 94 -19.44 9.77 -4.66
CA LYS A 94 -20.75 10.07 -4.10
C LYS A 94 -21.69 8.90 -4.36
N VAL A 95 -22.31 8.39 -3.31
CA VAL A 95 -23.27 7.29 -3.41
C VAL A 95 -24.64 7.79 -3.02
N ASN A 96 -25.63 7.59 -3.90
CA ASN A 96 -27.03 7.89 -3.64
C ASN A 96 -27.82 6.61 -3.42
N ARG A 97 -28.65 6.62 -2.37
CA ARG A 97 -29.55 5.52 -2.02
C ARG A 97 -30.98 5.99 -2.17
N ASN A 98 -31.78 5.27 -2.96
CA ASN A 98 -33.17 5.64 -3.25
C ASN A 98 -33.31 7.13 -3.67
N ASP A 99 -32.44 7.56 -4.60
CA ASP A 99 -32.36 8.93 -5.14
C ASP A 99 -32.06 10.04 -4.13
N LYS A 100 -31.60 9.68 -2.92
CA LYS A 100 -31.15 10.60 -1.88
C LYS A 100 -29.65 10.46 -1.61
N PRO A 101 -28.95 11.55 -1.22
CA PRO A 101 -27.58 11.48 -0.71
C PRO A 101 -27.43 10.45 0.39
N TYR A 102 -26.42 9.58 0.30
CA TYR A 102 -26.15 8.56 1.32
C TYR A 102 -24.79 8.75 1.99
N PHE A 103 -23.70 8.50 1.27
CA PHE A 103 -22.35 8.80 1.75
C PHE A 103 -21.45 9.24 0.61
N ALA A 104 -20.35 9.91 0.96
CA ALA A 104 -19.30 10.29 0.04
C ALA A 104 -17.95 9.81 0.57
N LEU A 105 -17.19 9.06 -0.24
CA LEU A 105 -15.78 8.76 0.03
C LEU A 105 -14.92 9.84 -0.59
N ILE A 106 -14.05 10.45 0.20
CA ILE A 106 -13.07 11.44 -0.26
C ILE A 106 -11.69 10.79 -0.09
N ILE A 107 -11.07 10.45 -1.21
CA ILE A 107 -9.78 9.76 -1.27
C ILE A 107 -8.71 10.80 -1.59
N GLU A 108 -7.75 10.93 -0.69
CA GLU A 108 -6.48 11.61 -0.95
C GLU A 108 -5.41 10.53 -1.11
N ALA A 109 -4.71 10.57 -2.22
CA ALA A 109 -3.74 9.57 -2.61
C ALA A 109 -2.36 10.22 -2.77
N LYS A 110 -1.36 9.66 -2.09
CA LYS A 110 0.06 10.00 -2.34
C LYS A 110 0.68 8.89 -3.17
N SER A 111 1.59 9.24 -4.09
CA SER A 111 2.13 8.25 -5.01
C SER A 111 2.86 7.13 -4.29
N VAL A 112 2.96 6.00 -4.98
CA VAL A 112 3.76 4.83 -4.57
C VAL A 112 5.25 5.19 -4.33
N LYS A 113 5.71 6.34 -4.82
CA LYS A 113 7.13 6.75 -4.82
C LYS A 113 7.50 7.76 -3.73
N SER A 114 6.56 8.57 -3.25
CA SER A 114 6.84 9.57 -2.22
C SER A 114 6.99 8.93 -0.83
N SER A 115 8.06 9.28 -0.12
CA SER A 115 8.21 8.98 1.30
C SER A 115 7.44 10.04 2.10
N ASN A 116 6.30 9.68 2.69
CA ASN A 116 5.46 10.60 3.45
C ASN A 116 6.17 11.09 4.72
N LYS A 117 6.95 12.17 4.62
CA LYS A 117 7.63 12.78 5.76
C LYS A 117 6.69 13.52 6.73
N ASN A 118 5.41 13.67 6.40
CA ASN A 118 4.49 14.43 7.25
C ASN A 118 3.02 13.98 7.10
N VAL A 119 2.67 12.82 7.67
CA VAL A 119 1.31 12.25 7.66
C VAL A 119 0.29 13.24 8.24
N ASN A 120 0.68 13.98 9.29
CA ASN A 120 -0.17 14.99 9.93
C ASN A 120 -0.70 16.06 8.96
N ASN A 121 0.12 16.49 8.00
CA ASN A 121 -0.32 17.46 6.99
C ASN A 121 -1.39 16.88 6.06
N ILE A 122 -1.28 15.60 5.72
CA ILE A 122 -2.24 14.91 4.85
C ILE A 122 -3.55 14.64 5.61
N VAL A 123 -3.44 14.26 6.88
CA VAL A 123 -4.60 14.14 7.78
C VAL A 123 -5.33 15.46 7.90
N ASN A 124 -4.60 16.56 8.12
CA ASN A 124 -5.18 17.90 8.15
C ASN A 124 -5.84 18.27 6.81
N GLN A 125 -5.26 17.84 5.68
CA GLN A 125 -5.85 18.06 4.35
C GLN A 125 -7.19 17.32 4.20
N ILE A 126 -7.24 16.02 4.51
CA ILE A 126 -8.47 15.22 4.46
C ILE A 126 -9.50 15.78 5.46
N SER A 127 -9.10 16.04 6.71
CA SER A 127 -9.98 16.60 7.73
C SER A 127 -10.59 17.93 7.32
N ASN A 128 -9.87 18.75 6.54
CA ASN A 128 -10.45 19.96 5.95
C ASN A 128 -11.51 19.62 4.91
N TYR A 129 -11.29 18.65 4.01
CA TYR A 129 -12.30 18.21 3.04
C TYR A 129 -13.58 17.65 3.67
N LEU A 130 -13.49 17.14 4.89
CA LEU A 130 -14.63 16.64 5.64
C LEU A 130 -15.48 17.76 6.28
N LYS A 131 -14.98 19.00 6.36
CA LYS A 131 -15.72 20.14 6.93
C LYS A 131 -16.93 20.51 6.08
N HIS A 132 -17.94 21.09 6.72
CA HIS A 132 -19.10 21.66 6.04
C HIS A 132 -18.67 22.79 5.11
N GLY A 133 -19.23 22.87 3.90
CA GLY A 133 -18.95 23.92 2.91
C GLY A 133 -17.60 23.83 2.18
N GLU A 134 -16.69 22.93 2.58
CA GLU A 134 -15.41 22.77 1.87
C GLU A 134 -15.62 22.14 0.47
N ILE A 135 -16.57 21.22 0.37
CA ILE A 135 -17.07 20.67 -0.90
C ILE A 135 -18.59 20.77 -0.84
N GLU A 136 -19.13 21.88 -1.36
CA GLU A 136 -20.53 22.31 -1.21
C GLU A 136 -21.53 21.20 -1.60
N ASP A 137 -21.28 20.48 -2.68
CA ASP A 137 -22.17 19.42 -3.17
C ASP A 137 -22.11 18.11 -2.37
N LEU A 138 -21.35 18.08 -1.26
CA LEU A 138 -21.26 16.98 -0.31
C LEU A 138 -21.90 17.25 1.05
N ASP A 139 -22.45 18.43 1.32
CA ASP A 139 -22.93 18.79 2.68
C ASP A 139 -24.08 17.91 3.17
N ASN A 140 -24.91 17.42 2.25
CA ASN A 140 -25.99 16.46 2.56
C ASN A 140 -25.53 15.00 2.61
N TYR A 141 -24.24 14.71 2.40
CA TYR A 141 -23.70 13.36 2.43
C TYR A 141 -23.00 13.08 3.76
N LYS A 142 -23.05 11.83 4.21
CA LYS A 142 -22.13 11.36 5.25
C LYS A 142 -20.72 11.20 4.65
N LYS A 143 -19.80 12.10 5.02
CA LYS A 143 -18.45 12.18 4.44
C LYS A 143 -17.50 11.18 5.14
N ILE A 144 -16.71 10.46 4.36
CA ILE A 144 -15.74 9.47 4.83
C ILE A 144 -14.39 9.77 4.18
N GLY A 145 -13.36 10.03 4.99
CA GLY A 145 -12.00 10.25 4.52
C GLY A 145 -11.28 8.93 4.27
N VAL A 146 -10.59 8.84 3.14
CA VAL A 146 -9.71 7.73 2.78
C VAL A 146 -8.34 8.28 2.40
N LEU A 147 -7.30 7.71 3.00
CA LEU A 147 -5.92 7.99 2.70
C LEU A 147 -5.33 6.79 1.94
N LEU A 148 -4.94 7.00 0.69
CA LEU A 148 -4.26 6.00 -0.13
C LEU A 148 -2.76 6.31 -0.19
N THR A 149 -1.94 5.51 0.49
CA THR A 149 -0.51 5.82 0.68
C THR A 149 0.39 4.66 0.36
N LYS A 150 1.71 4.93 0.34
CA LYS A 150 2.72 3.88 0.16
C LYS A 150 2.77 2.89 1.33
N TYR A 151 2.47 3.35 2.54
CA TYR A 151 2.47 2.56 3.77
C TYR A 151 1.14 2.77 4.48
N LYS A 152 0.72 1.78 5.27
CA LYS A 152 -0.42 1.92 6.14
C LYS A 152 -0.06 2.82 7.31
N HIS A 153 -0.91 3.80 7.58
CA HIS A 153 -0.76 4.72 8.70
C HIS A 153 -1.97 4.55 9.63
N ASN A 154 -1.75 4.50 10.93
CA ASN A 154 -2.84 4.47 11.88
C ASN A 154 -3.30 5.91 12.15
N VAL A 155 -4.39 6.32 11.50
CA VAL A 155 -4.95 7.67 11.64
C VAL A 155 -6.36 7.56 12.19
N PRO A 156 -6.69 8.22 13.32
CA PRO A 156 -8.04 8.26 13.83
C PRO A 156 -9.02 8.78 12.77
N ASP A 157 -10.17 8.11 12.68
CA ASP A 157 -11.29 8.48 11.83
C ASP A 157 -11.11 8.52 10.31
N ILE A 158 -9.92 8.23 9.80
CA ILE A 158 -9.62 8.16 8.36
C ILE A 158 -9.28 6.71 8.00
N VAL A 159 -9.86 6.20 6.92
CA VAL A 159 -9.53 4.87 6.40
C VAL A 159 -8.17 4.97 5.69
N CYS A 160 -7.16 4.23 6.14
CA CYS A 160 -5.87 4.21 5.46
C CYS A 160 -5.65 2.89 4.72
N ILE A 161 -5.51 2.98 3.40
CA ILE A 161 -5.26 1.86 2.51
C ILE A 161 -3.88 2.08 1.88
N ASP A 162 -3.07 1.02 1.82
CA ASP A 162 -1.81 1.11 1.09
C ASP A 162 -1.97 0.66 -0.38
N TRP A 163 -1.08 1.15 -1.24
CA TRP A 163 -1.08 0.81 -2.66
C TRP A 163 -0.86 -0.68 -2.94
N ASN A 164 -0.14 -1.44 -2.08
CA ASN A 164 0.02 -2.88 -2.31
C ASN A 164 -1.32 -3.59 -2.13
N TYR A 165 -2.12 -3.17 -1.14
CA TYR A 165 -3.48 -3.68 -0.99
C TYR A 165 -4.33 -3.40 -2.25
N ILE A 166 -4.29 -2.19 -2.80
CA ILE A 166 -5.01 -1.85 -4.04
C ILE A 166 -4.51 -2.67 -5.22
N ILE A 167 -3.19 -2.86 -5.37
CA ILE A 167 -2.62 -3.68 -6.46
C ILE A 167 -3.07 -5.14 -6.33
N ASN A 168 -3.02 -5.71 -5.12
CA ASN A 168 -3.48 -7.08 -4.87
C ASN A 168 -4.98 -7.24 -5.10
N PHE A 169 -5.77 -6.23 -4.70
CA PHE A 169 -7.20 -6.17 -4.99
C PHE A 169 -7.48 -6.19 -6.51
N ILE A 170 -6.76 -5.35 -7.29
CA ILE A 170 -6.88 -5.31 -8.75
C ILE A 170 -6.45 -6.66 -9.36
N LEU A 171 -5.30 -7.20 -8.95
CA LEU A 171 -4.81 -8.51 -9.41
C LEU A 171 -5.82 -9.62 -9.15
N GLY A 172 -6.37 -9.69 -7.93
CA GLY A 172 -7.39 -10.68 -7.55
C GLY A 172 -8.69 -10.53 -8.35
N PHE A 173 -9.04 -9.30 -8.73
CA PHE A 173 -10.17 -9.05 -9.63
C PHE A 173 -9.88 -9.56 -11.04
N CYS A 174 -8.75 -9.18 -11.63
CA CYS A 174 -8.35 -9.57 -13.00
C CYS A 174 -8.20 -11.08 -13.16
N LYS A 175 -7.71 -11.80 -12.14
CA LYS A 175 -7.64 -13.28 -12.17
C LYS A 175 -9.00 -13.95 -12.37
N LYS A 176 -10.08 -13.28 -11.97
CA LYS A 176 -11.45 -13.82 -12.03
C LYS A 176 -12.31 -13.14 -13.11
N ASN A 177 -11.80 -12.11 -13.77
CA ASN A 177 -12.57 -11.25 -14.70
C ASN A 177 -11.63 -10.76 -15.79
N ASP A 178 -11.96 -11.02 -17.05
CA ASP A 178 -11.19 -10.52 -18.19
C ASP A 178 -11.62 -9.09 -18.56
N ASP A 179 -11.15 -8.10 -17.79
CA ASP A 179 -11.40 -6.68 -18.07
C ASP A 179 -10.11 -6.01 -18.58
N LYS A 180 -10.09 -5.72 -19.89
CA LYS A 180 -8.94 -5.13 -20.58
C LYS A 180 -8.52 -3.77 -20.02
N LEU A 181 -9.48 -2.93 -19.59
CA LEU A 181 -9.18 -1.59 -19.06
C LEU A 181 -8.56 -1.68 -17.67
N ILE A 182 -9.11 -2.53 -16.80
CA ILE A 182 -8.54 -2.76 -15.46
C ILE A 182 -7.14 -3.36 -15.59
N ASN A 183 -6.92 -4.30 -16.51
CA ASN A 183 -5.61 -4.86 -16.81
C ASN A 183 -4.62 -3.80 -17.33
N GLN A 184 -5.03 -2.94 -18.25
CA GLN A 184 -4.21 -1.83 -18.73
C GLN A 184 -3.86 -0.84 -17.61
N TYR A 185 -4.81 -0.54 -16.73
CA TYR A 185 -4.57 0.32 -15.58
C TYR A 185 -3.64 -0.32 -14.56
N LEU A 186 -3.80 -1.62 -14.29
CA LEU A 186 -2.85 -2.39 -13.50
C LEU A 186 -1.45 -2.24 -14.12
N HIS A 187 -1.29 -2.50 -15.42
CA HIS A 187 -0.04 -2.34 -16.18
C HIS A 187 0.56 -0.92 -16.09
N PHE A 188 -0.30 0.09 -16.04
CA PHE A 188 0.08 1.47 -15.85
C PHE A 188 0.61 1.76 -14.43
N ILE A 189 -0.13 1.39 -13.37
CA ILE A 189 0.30 1.61 -11.97
C ILE A 189 1.64 0.93 -11.72
N ILE A 190 1.78 -0.29 -12.24
CA ILE A 190 2.94 -1.14 -12.00
C ILE A 190 4.13 -0.79 -12.91
N ASN A 191 3.96 0.13 -13.89
CA ASN A 191 4.96 0.55 -14.88
C ASN A 191 5.60 -0.62 -15.66
N ILE A 192 4.83 -1.25 -16.56
CA ILE A 192 5.39 -2.06 -17.66
C ILE A 192 5.82 -1.11 -18.80
N ASP A 193 6.84 -0.28 -18.60
CA ASP A 193 7.98 -0.43 -19.50
C ASP A 193 9.36 -0.47 -18.83
N LYS A 194 9.51 -0.11 -17.55
CA LYS A 194 10.81 -0.22 -16.84
C LYS A 194 10.72 -0.49 -15.32
N GLY A 195 9.54 -0.72 -14.74
CA GLY A 195 9.36 -0.68 -13.28
C GLY A 195 8.82 -1.95 -12.62
N MET A 196 8.02 -2.76 -13.31
CA MET A 196 7.49 -4.00 -12.72
C MET A 196 8.44 -5.21 -12.83
N LYS A 197 9.57 -5.04 -13.51
CA LYS A 197 10.67 -6.00 -13.33
C LYS A 197 11.29 -5.89 -11.94
N TYR A 198 11.08 -4.80 -11.19
CA TYR A 198 11.80 -4.59 -9.93
C TYR A 198 11.09 -5.22 -8.72
N TYR A 199 9.77 -5.15 -8.62
CA TYR A 199 9.05 -5.62 -7.40
C TYR A 199 8.74 -7.11 -7.39
N GLU A 200 8.44 -7.71 -8.54
CA GLU A 200 8.25 -9.17 -8.67
C GLU A 200 9.52 -9.93 -9.01
N LYS A 201 10.54 -9.25 -9.58
CA LYS A 201 11.81 -9.92 -9.86
C LYS A 201 12.86 -9.65 -8.80
N GLU A 202 12.89 -8.59 -8.00
CA GLU A 202 14.03 -8.44 -7.09
C GLU A 202 13.85 -9.12 -5.73
N VAL A 203 14.68 -10.14 -5.50
CA VAL A 203 14.92 -10.73 -4.19
C VAL A 203 15.97 -9.90 -3.48
N LEU A 204 15.63 -9.41 -2.28
CA LEU A 204 16.60 -8.77 -1.40
C LEU A 204 17.48 -9.84 -0.77
N SER A 205 18.79 -9.74 -0.99
CA SER A 205 19.78 -10.62 -0.37
C SER A 205 20.56 -9.85 0.68
N ILE A 206 20.56 -10.34 1.92
CA ILE A 206 21.18 -9.69 3.08
C ILE A 206 22.27 -10.59 3.67
N PRO A 207 23.47 -10.08 3.97
CA PRO A 207 24.45 -10.82 4.76
C PRO A 207 23.97 -10.88 6.22
N ALA A 208 23.68 -12.07 6.73
CA ALA A 208 23.02 -12.23 8.03
C ALA A 208 23.64 -13.38 8.85
N SER A 209 24.97 -13.53 8.81
CA SER A 209 25.69 -14.64 9.45
C SER A 209 25.35 -14.84 10.93
N LYS A 210 25.17 -13.76 11.71
CA LYS A 210 24.75 -13.84 13.12
C LYS A 210 23.24 -13.69 13.33
N SER A 211 22.53 -13.07 12.38
CA SER A 211 21.09 -12.79 12.48
C SER A 211 20.23 -13.92 11.94
N THR A 212 20.81 -14.91 11.24
CA THR A 212 20.09 -16.03 10.62
C THR A 212 19.40 -16.91 11.64
N THR A 213 20.00 -17.14 12.81
CA THR A 213 19.37 -17.90 13.90
C THR A 213 18.11 -17.23 14.42
N TYR A 214 18.10 -15.89 14.51
CA TYR A 214 16.92 -15.14 14.94
C TYR A 214 15.85 -15.08 13.87
N VAL A 215 16.25 -14.99 12.60
CA VAL A 215 15.34 -15.13 11.46
C VAL A 215 14.67 -16.50 11.46
N GLU A 216 15.43 -17.58 11.67
CA GLU A 216 14.91 -18.95 11.73
C GLU A 216 14.01 -19.18 12.97
N LYS A 217 14.32 -18.54 14.11
CA LYS A 217 13.56 -18.68 15.37
C LYS A 217 12.26 -17.86 15.40
N PHE A 218 12.30 -16.63 14.90
CA PHE A 218 11.19 -15.67 15.07
C PHE A 218 10.54 -15.26 13.75
N HIS A 219 11.10 -15.65 12.61
CA HIS A 219 10.67 -15.16 11.29
C HIS A 219 10.71 -13.62 11.20
N ILE A 220 11.61 -12.99 11.96
CA ILE A 220 11.83 -11.54 11.97
C ILE A 220 13.26 -11.25 11.51
N TYR A 221 13.40 -10.29 10.60
CA TYR A 221 14.68 -9.64 10.34
C TYR A 221 14.62 -8.17 10.75
N GLU A 222 15.54 -7.74 11.61
CA GLU A 222 15.65 -6.34 12.05
C GLU A 222 16.85 -5.65 11.40
N CYS A 223 16.68 -4.37 11.10
CA CYS A 223 17.78 -3.46 10.81
C CYS A 223 17.48 -2.02 11.25
N PRO A 224 18.50 -1.17 11.42
CA PRO A 224 18.30 0.25 11.72
C PRO A 224 17.44 0.96 10.67
N ASN A 225 16.54 1.85 11.08
CA ASN A 225 15.74 2.64 10.13
C ASN A 225 16.48 3.91 9.69
N ASN A 226 17.59 3.76 8.95
CA ASN A 226 18.35 4.91 8.43
C ASN A 226 18.70 4.77 6.95
N LYS A 227 19.33 5.82 6.38
CA LYS A 227 19.67 5.90 4.95
C LYS A 227 20.54 4.74 4.47
N ASN A 228 21.41 4.19 5.32
CA ASN A 228 22.30 3.07 4.97
C ASN A 228 21.53 1.74 4.80
N TYR A 229 20.32 1.66 5.35
CA TYR A 229 19.42 0.52 5.29
C TYR A 229 18.14 0.85 4.50
N SER A 230 18.20 1.81 3.58
CA SER A 230 17.07 2.16 2.71
C SER A 230 16.92 1.13 1.58
N TYR A 231 16.35 -0.03 1.90
CA TYR A 231 16.10 -1.07 0.92
C TYR A 231 14.93 -0.69 -0.01
N LYS A 232 15.01 -1.10 -1.29
CA LYS A 232 13.84 -1.18 -2.17
C LYS A 232 12.88 -2.18 -1.56
N LYS A 233 11.56 -1.99 -1.70
CA LYS A 233 10.56 -2.89 -1.11
C LYS A 233 10.59 -4.25 -1.83
N PRO A 234 11.19 -5.30 -1.24
CA PRO A 234 11.22 -6.60 -1.86
C PRO A 234 9.92 -7.33 -1.51
N LEU A 235 9.42 -8.20 -2.39
CA LEU A 235 8.42 -9.18 -1.98
C LEU A 235 9.06 -10.39 -1.30
N PHE A 236 10.32 -10.66 -1.63
CA PHE A 236 11.07 -11.79 -1.12
C PHE A 236 12.44 -11.35 -0.59
N VAL A 237 12.87 -12.01 0.47
CA VAL A 237 14.20 -11.83 1.06
C VAL A 237 14.89 -13.17 1.23
N THR A 238 16.20 -13.16 1.08
CA THR A 238 17.06 -14.29 1.37
C THR A 238 18.28 -13.83 2.16
N PHE A 239 18.84 -14.73 2.93
CA PHE A 239 19.91 -14.45 3.86
C PHE A 239 21.17 -15.22 3.46
N ARG A 240 22.28 -14.49 3.35
CA ARG A 240 23.58 -15.08 3.02
C ARG A 240 24.28 -15.53 4.29
N LYS A 241 24.54 -16.83 4.37
CA LYS A 241 25.42 -17.45 5.37
C LYS A 241 26.90 -17.25 4.99
N LYS A 242 27.80 -17.78 5.82
CA LYS A 242 29.26 -17.75 5.54
C LYS A 242 29.52 -18.36 4.15
N GLY A 243 30.37 -17.71 3.36
CA GLY A 243 30.61 -18.09 1.96
C GLY A 243 29.56 -17.58 0.95
N GLY A 244 28.55 -16.82 1.39
CA GLY A 244 27.56 -16.19 0.53
C GLY A 244 26.37 -17.08 0.17
N VAL A 245 26.31 -18.30 0.71
CA VAL A 245 25.28 -19.30 0.42
C VAL A 245 23.92 -18.82 0.91
N MET A 246 22.92 -18.97 0.05
CA MET A 246 21.51 -18.70 0.32
C MET A 246 20.77 -20.04 0.33
N GLU A 247 20.05 -20.33 1.41
CA GLU A 247 19.35 -21.62 1.60
C GLU A 247 17.84 -21.48 1.48
N TYR A 248 17.30 -20.33 1.90
CA TYR A 248 15.86 -20.10 1.91
C TYR A 248 15.52 -18.76 1.29
N LEU A 249 14.37 -18.74 0.63
CA LEU A 249 13.70 -17.55 0.14
C LEU A 249 12.41 -17.36 0.93
N TYR A 250 12.33 -16.26 1.68
CA TYR A 250 11.19 -15.92 2.51
C TYR A 250 10.33 -14.89 1.79
N LYS A 251 9.01 -15.06 1.83
CA LYS A 251 8.08 -13.98 1.55
C LYS A 251 8.09 -12.98 2.71
N ILE A 252 8.11 -11.69 2.40
CA ILE A 252 7.89 -10.63 3.38
C ILE A 252 6.38 -10.41 3.49
N GLU A 253 5.83 -10.60 4.68
CA GLU A 253 4.41 -10.37 4.97
C GLU A 253 4.14 -8.90 5.32
N ASP A 254 5.02 -8.32 6.15
CA ASP A 254 4.89 -6.92 6.56
C ASP A 254 6.26 -6.32 6.92
N ILE A 255 6.32 -4.98 6.95
CA ILE A 255 7.49 -4.22 7.38
C ILE A 255 7.04 -3.17 8.38
N ILE A 256 7.42 -3.37 9.64
CA ILE A 256 7.03 -2.54 10.78
C ILE A 256 8.21 -1.66 11.17
N VAL A 257 7.96 -0.39 11.51
CA VAL A 257 8.99 0.56 11.94
C VAL A 257 8.56 1.21 13.24
N PHE A 258 9.39 1.10 14.27
CA PHE A 258 9.25 1.81 15.55
C PHE A 258 10.54 1.67 16.37
N ASN A 259 10.65 2.46 17.43
CA ASN A 259 11.70 2.34 18.43
C ASN A 259 11.24 1.48 19.62
N PRO A 260 11.78 0.25 19.79
CA PRO A 260 11.36 -0.64 20.87
C PRO A 260 11.83 -0.18 22.26
N SER A 261 12.81 0.73 22.36
CA SER A 261 13.27 1.28 23.64
C SER A 261 12.43 2.45 24.15
N ILE A 262 11.45 2.92 23.36
CA ILE A 262 10.51 3.97 23.75
C ILE A 262 9.19 3.32 24.15
N ASN A 263 8.82 3.42 25.43
CA ASN A 263 7.64 2.74 25.99
C ASN A 263 6.33 3.11 25.25
N ASP A 264 6.13 4.38 24.91
CA ASP A 264 4.93 4.82 24.21
C ASP A 264 4.81 4.19 22.82
N GLU A 265 5.92 4.04 22.09
CA GLU A 265 5.96 3.37 20.79
C GLU A 265 5.71 1.87 20.92
N LEU A 266 6.28 1.23 21.94
CA LEU A 266 6.06 -0.18 22.22
C LEU A 266 4.59 -0.47 22.59
N ILE A 267 3.97 0.40 23.40
CA ILE A 267 2.54 0.31 23.75
C ILE A 267 1.68 0.53 22.49
N ALA A 268 2.02 1.51 21.66
CA ALA A 268 1.32 1.75 20.39
C ALA A 268 1.41 0.54 19.44
N PHE A 269 2.58 -0.11 19.36
CA PHE A 269 2.76 -1.32 18.58
C PHE A 269 1.88 -2.48 19.09
N LYS A 270 1.87 -2.72 20.41
CA LYS A 270 1.03 -3.75 21.06
C LYS A 270 -0.45 -3.55 20.74
N ASN A 271 -0.92 -2.30 20.75
CA ASN A 271 -2.30 -1.92 20.50
C ASN A 271 -2.66 -1.71 19.01
N SER A 272 -1.73 -1.94 18.08
CA SER A 272 -1.95 -1.73 16.65
C SER A 272 -2.92 -2.74 16.02
N THR A 273 -3.27 -2.57 14.74
CA THR A 273 -4.12 -3.53 14.00
C THR A 273 -3.33 -4.64 13.29
N ILE A 274 -2.01 -4.70 13.51
CA ILE A 274 -1.14 -5.77 12.99
C ILE A 274 -1.63 -7.12 13.52
N SER A 275 -1.47 -8.19 12.74
CA SER A 275 -1.87 -9.53 13.16
C SER A 275 -1.20 -9.91 14.47
N THR A 276 -1.93 -10.65 15.31
CA THR A 276 -1.45 -11.09 16.62
C THR A 276 -0.17 -11.92 16.48
N ASP A 277 -0.06 -12.74 15.43
CA ASP A 277 1.11 -13.60 15.19
C ASP A 277 2.36 -12.77 14.90
N ILE A 278 2.28 -11.80 13.97
CA ILE A 278 3.40 -10.89 13.67
C ILE A 278 3.78 -10.08 14.90
N LYS A 279 2.81 -9.61 15.68
CA LYS A 279 3.08 -8.91 16.94
C LYS A 279 3.84 -9.78 17.92
N ASN A 280 3.37 -11.01 18.14
CA ASN A 280 4.01 -11.94 19.07
C ASN A 280 5.44 -12.25 18.62
N ASN A 281 5.66 -12.48 17.33
CA ASN A 281 6.99 -12.74 16.78
C ASN A 281 7.96 -11.57 17.00
N ILE A 282 7.51 -10.34 16.77
CA ILE A 282 8.31 -9.13 17.01
C ILE A 282 8.53 -8.89 18.51
N LEU A 283 7.52 -9.06 19.36
CA LEU A 283 7.66 -8.87 20.81
C LEU A 283 8.62 -9.90 21.40
N ASN A 284 8.47 -11.18 21.02
CA ASN A 284 9.38 -12.24 21.44
C ASN A 284 10.81 -11.97 20.95
N TYR A 285 10.98 -11.47 19.72
CA TYR A 285 12.28 -11.07 19.19
C TYR A 285 12.90 -9.91 19.99
N ILE A 286 12.10 -8.90 20.36
CA ILE A 286 12.53 -7.75 21.16
C ILE A 286 12.97 -8.19 22.55
N ASP A 287 12.18 -9.05 23.20
CA ASP A 287 12.44 -9.52 24.55
C ASP A 287 13.70 -10.42 24.59
N ASP A 288 13.87 -11.32 23.62
CA ASP A 288 15.05 -12.23 23.52
C ASP A 288 16.36 -11.46 23.31
N LEU A 289 16.31 -10.32 22.61
CA LEU A 289 17.45 -9.43 22.39
C LEU A 289 17.57 -8.29 23.42
N GLY A 290 16.61 -8.16 24.33
CA GLY A 290 16.54 -7.08 25.31
C GLY A 290 16.47 -5.68 24.69
N LEU A 291 15.91 -5.54 23.48
CA LEU A 291 15.88 -4.26 22.74
C LEU A 291 15.00 -3.20 23.42
N ASN A 292 14.06 -3.61 24.26
CA ASN A 292 13.25 -2.74 25.10
C ASN A 292 13.99 -2.22 26.35
N ASN A 293 15.09 -2.86 26.73
CA ASN A 293 15.86 -2.53 27.93
C ASN A 293 17.14 -1.73 27.63
N ILE A 294 17.45 -1.52 26.34
CA ILE A 294 18.65 -0.82 25.88
C ILE A 294 18.22 0.34 25.00
N VAL A 295 18.74 1.54 25.27
CA VAL A 295 18.50 2.71 24.41
C VAL A 295 18.98 2.39 23.00
N CYS A 296 18.07 2.43 22.04
CA CYS A 296 18.37 2.15 20.65
C CYS A 296 17.70 3.16 19.72
N ASP A 297 18.21 3.25 18.49
CA ASP A 297 17.57 4.03 17.44
C ASP A 297 16.30 3.35 16.94
N GLU A 298 15.49 4.08 16.16
CA GLU A 298 14.34 3.53 15.45
C GLU A 298 14.74 2.32 14.58
N LYS A 299 13.96 1.24 14.69
CA LYS A 299 14.23 -0.03 14.03
C LYS A 299 13.20 -0.31 12.95
N ARG A 300 13.61 -1.12 11.97
CA ARG A 300 12.73 -1.69 10.95
C ARG A 300 12.74 -3.21 11.07
N PHE A 301 11.57 -3.77 11.30
CA PHE A 301 11.32 -5.20 11.41
C PHE A 301 10.62 -5.69 10.14
N TYR A 302 11.25 -6.65 9.46
CA TYR A 302 10.66 -7.39 8.35
C TYR A 302 10.02 -8.66 8.93
N ALA A 303 8.70 -8.72 8.91
CA ALA A 303 7.95 -9.92 9.25
C ALA A 303 7.93 -10.86 8.05
N LEU A 304 8.48 -12.06 8.24
CA LEU A 304 8.62 -13.07 7.20
C LEU A 304 7.51 -14.11 7.37
N SER A 305 7.05 -14.67 6.26
CA SER A 305 6.06 -15.73 6.33
C SER A 305 6.66 -17.00 6.93
N GLU A 306 5.90 -17.64 7.81
CA GLU A 306 6.23 -18.96 8.37
C GLU A 306 5.88 -20.09 7.38
N SER A 307 4.90 -19.86 6.51
CA SER A 307 4.37 -20.88 5.58
C SER A 307 4.83 -20.67 4.13
N ASP A 308 4.98 -19.41 3.69
CA ASP A 308 5.47 -19.10 2.34
C ASP A 308 7.01 -18.97 2.31
N ILE A 309 7.68 -20.11 2.54
CA ILE A 309 9.15 -20.24 2.50
C ILE A 309 9.53 -21.25 1.41
N ILE A 310 10.48 -20.87 0.56
CA ILE A 310 11.00 -21.75 -0.49
C ILE A 310 12.44 -22.15 -0.14
N GLU A 311 12.69 -23.46 -0.04
CA GLU A 311 14.04 -23.99 0.03
C GLU A 311 14.74 -23.88 -1.33
N LEU A 312 15.92 -23.27 -1.35
CA LEU A 312 16.76 -23.08 -2.53
C LEU A 312 17.73 -24.25 -2.69
N MET A 313 17.23 -25.38 -3.22
CA MET A 313 17.97 -26.65 -3.33
C MET A 313 19.33 -26.54 -4.03
N HIS A 314 19.46 -25.62 -5.00
CA HIS A 314 20.70 -25.40 -5.75
C HIS A 314 21.70 -24.47 -5.03
N ARG A 315 21.36 -23.99 -3.83
CA ARG A 315 22.20 -23.21 -2.91
C ARG A 315 22.94 -22.06 -3.61
N PRO A 316 22.19 -21.08 -4.16
CA PRO A 316 22.78 -20.05 -4.98
C PRO A 316 23.76 -19.17 -4.20
N ILE A 317 24.82 -18.73 -4.89
CA ILE A 317 25.86 -17.86 -4.35
C ILE A 317 26.12 -16.66 -5.27
N PRO A 318 26.44 -15.48 -4.71
CA PRO A 318 26.85 -14.32 -5.50
C PRO A 318 28.07 -14.59 -6.37
N LYS A 319 28.14 -13.97 -7.55
CA LYS A 319 29.41 -13.78 -8.27
C LYS A 319 30.20 -12.67 -7.58
N GLY A 320 31.29 -13.03 -6.92
CA GLY A 320 32.18 -12.10 -6.20
C GLY A 320 31.83 -11.90 -4.72
N HIS A 321 32.67 -11.11 -4.03
CA HIS A 321 32.48 -10.79 -2.62
C HIS A 321 31.57 -9.58 -2.44
N LEU A 322 30.35 -9.80 -1.94
CA LEU A 322 29.37 -8.74 -1.67
C LEU A 322 29.12 -8.59 -0.16
N GLN A 323 29.66 -7.51 0.39
CA GLN A 323 29.54 -7.17 1.83
C GLN A 323 28.24 -6.44 2.19
N LYS A 324 27.54 -5.85 1.21
CA LYS A 324 26.30 -5.08 1.41
C LYS A 324 25.08 -5.85 0.94
N HIS A 325 23.89 -5.37 1.29
CA HIS A 325 22.65 -5.89 0.71
C HIS A 325 22.69 -5.82 -0.83
N THR A 326 22.01 -6.73 -1.51
CA THR A 326 22.06 -6.85 -2.98
C THR A 326 20.72 -7.33 -3.50
N TYR A 327 20.38 -6.95 -4.73
CA TYR A 327 19.15 -7.38 -5.39
C TYR A 327 19.48 -8.36 -6.52
N TYR A 328 18.79 -9.49 -6.55
CA TYR A 328 18.87 -10.50 -7.61
C TYR A 328 17.53 -10.72 -8.25
N SER A 329 17.48 -11.21 -9.49
CA SER A 329 16.19 -11.57 -10.05
C SER A 329 15.66 -12.87 -9.39
N LEU A 330 14.35 -12.98 -9.20
CA LEU A 330 13.67 -14.12 -8.59
C LEU A 330 13.91 -15.37 -9.43
N ARG A 331 13.87 -15.22 -10.76
CA ARG A 331 14.28 -16.27 -11.69
C ARG A 331 15.69 -16.76 -11.36
N ASP A 332 16.68 -15.86 -11.29
CA ASP A 332 18.05 -16.29 -11.03
C ASP A 332 18.17 -16.98 -9.68
N ILE A 333 17.53 -16.45 -8.64
CA ILE A 333 17.52 -17.04 -7.29
C ILE A 333 16.91 -18.43 -7.28
N LEU A 334 15.95 -18.72 -8.16
CA LEU A 334 15.28 -20.02 -8.23
C LEU A 334 15.97 -21.01 -9.18
N THR A 335 16.79 -20.55 -10.13
CA THR A 335 17.35 -21.42 -11.18
C THR A 335 18.87 -21.46 -11.26
N GLU A 336 19.59 -20.44 -10.78
CA GLU A 336 21.02 -20.25 -11.06
C GLU A 336 21.89 -20.47 -9.81
N LYS A 337 22.92 -21.32 -9.92
CA LYS A 337 23.89 -21.53 -8.83
C LYS A 337 24.78 -20.30 -8.58
N LYS A 338 25.02 -19.46 -9.61
CA LYS A 338 25.91 -18.30 -9.57
C LYS A 338 25.18 -17.04 -9.99
N LEU A 339 24.86 -16.19 -9.03
CA LEU A 339 23.98 -15.04 -9.23
C LEU A 339 24.75 -13.79 -9.66
N THR A 340 24.19 -13.04 -10.62
CA THR A 340 24.67 -11.71 -10.99
C THR A 340 23.67 -10.67 -10.49
N PRO A 341 24.10 -9.67 -9.70
CA PRO A 341 23.22 -8.60 -9.21
C PRO A 341 22.47 -7.92 -10.34
N VAL A 342 21.22 -7.52 -10.11
CA VAL A 342 20.44 -6.79 -11.12
C VAL A 342 21.10 -5.47 -11.51
N SER A 343 21.87 -4.84 -10.61
CA SER A 343 22.63 -3.63 -10.92
C SER A 343 23.83 -3.85 -11.85
N GLN A 344 24.23 -5.10 -12.09
CA GLN A 344 25.35 -5.49 -12.95
C GLN A 344 24.87 -6.19 -14.24
N LYS A 345 23.56 -6.22 -14.47
CA LYS A 345 22.90 -6.69 -15.69
C LYS A 345 22.41 -5.48 -16.47
#